data_AF-A0AB72VDE6-F1
#
_entry.id   AF-A0AB72VDE6-F1
#
_cell.length_a   1.000
_cell.length_b   1.000
_cell.length_c   1.000
_cell.angle_alpha   90.00
_cell.angle_beta   90.00
_cell.angle_gamma   90.00
#
_symmetry.space_group_name_H-M   'P 1'
#
loop_
_entity.id
_entity.type
_entity.pdbx_description
1 polymer ?
#
loop_
_entity_poly.entity_id
_entity_poly.type
_entity_poly.pdbx_seq_one_letter_code
_entity_poly.pdbx_strand_id
1 'polypeptide(L)' 'MTEVELWEKIYTSKGSLIVFKVFGMLTDSMIQATVLLSSSTDHKDFYARQ' A
#
# COMPACT_ATOMS: atom_id res chain seq x y z
N MET A 1 12.88 -8.54 15.81
CA MET A 1 11.67 -7.75 15.54
C MET A 1 12.11 -6.45 14.91
N THR A 2 11.63 -6.16 13.70
CA THR A 2 12.05 -5.00 12.90
C THR A 2 10.82 -4.29 12.37
N GLU A 3 10.72 -2.99 12.60
CA GLU A 3 9.70 -2.16 11.97
C GLU A 3 10.03 -1.94 10.50
N VAL A 4 9.01 -2.07 9.64
CA VAL A 4 9.14 -1.82 8.21
C VAL A 4 8.11 -0.78 7.81
N GLU A 5 8.54 0.20 7.03
CA GLU A 5 7.70 1.22 6.43
C GLU A 5 8.11 1.43 4.97
N LEU A 6 7.14 1.36 4.06
CA LEU A 6 7.31 1.59 2.63
C LEU A 6 6.23 2.55 2.12
N TRP A 7 6.65 3.51 1.30
CA TRP A 7 5.78 4.50 0.67
C TRP A 7 5.98 4.49 -0.82
N GLU A 8 4.89 4.33 -1.57
CA GLU A 8 4.93 4.29 -3.02
C GLU A 8 3.84 5.17 -3.64
N LYS A 9 4.19 5.75 -4.79
CA LYS A 9 3.31 6.62 -5.58
C LYS A 9 3.30 6.13 -7.02
N ILE A 10 2.12 5.82 -7.53
CA ILE A 10 1.92 5.39 -8.90
C ILE A 10 1.06 6.42 -9.63
N TYR A 11 1.56 6.90 -10.76
CA TYR A 11 0.77 7.69 -11.71
C TYR A 11 0.21 6.74 -12.76
N THR A 12 -1.12 6.70 -12.87
CA THR A 12 -1.80 5.87 -13.87
C THR A 12 -1.69 6.50 -15.27
N SER A 13 -1.90 5.71 -16.32
CA SER A 13 -1.94 6.20 -17.71
C SER A 13 -3.04 7.24 -17.96
N LYS A 14 -4.01 7.38 -17.05
CA LYS A 14 -5.09 8.38 -17.10
C LYS A 14 -4.81 9.63 -16.25
N GLY A 15 -3.61 9.74 -15.67
CA GLY A 15 -3.19 10.91 -14.88
C GLY A 15 -3.61 10.88 -13.41
N SER A 16 -4.32 9.84 -12.95
CA SER A 16 -4.63 9.67 -11.53
C SER A 16 -3.41 9.28 -10.71
N LEU A 17 -3.32 9.79 -9.48
CA LEU A 17 -2.32 9.39 -8.49
C LEU A 17 -2.92 8.36 -7.54
N ILE A 18 -2.25 7.22 -7.42
CA ILE A 18 -2.48 6.23 -6.38
C ILE A 18 -1.31 6.31 -5.40
N VAL A 19 -1.61 6.45 -4.11
CA VAL A 19 -0.64 6.42 -3.02
C VAL A 19 -0.92 5.19 -2.17
N PHE A 20 0.10 4.40 -1.89
CA PHE A 20 -0.01 3.37 -0.87
C PHE A 20 1.13 3.41 0.12
N LYS A 21 0.77 3.12 1.37
CA LYS A 21 1.67 3.02 2.50
C LYS A 21 1.57 1.62 3.07
N VAL A 22 2.67 0.90 3.15
CA VAL A 22 2.76 -0.37 3.86
C VAL A 22 3.58 -0.15 5.12
N PHE A 23 3.05 -0.51 6.28
CA PHE A 23 3.80 -0.43 7.53
C PHE A 23 3.45 -1.57 8.47
N GLY A 24 4.41 -2.03 9.26
CA GLY A 24 4.18 -3.14 10.16
C GLY A 24 5.43 -3.69 10.82
N MET A 25 5.29 -4.89 11.36
CA MET A 25 6.32 -5.61 12.10
C MET A 25 6.74 -6.86 11.34
N LEU A 26 8.04 -6.96 11.06
CA LEU A 26 8.68 -8.18 10.61
C LEU A 26 9.19 -8.94 11.84
N THR A 27 8.73 -10.18 11.98
CA THR A 27 9.32 -11.18 12.86
C THR A 27 10.06 -12.21 12.02
N ASP A 28 10.87 -13.05 12.67
CA ASP A 28 11.68 -14.07 11.98
C ASP A 28 10.81 -15.12 11.26
N SER A 29 9.51 -15.18 11.55
CA SER A 29 8.57 -16.18 11.06
C SER A 29 7.31 -15.62 10.38
N MET A 30 7.06 -14.31 10.46
CA MET A 30 5.83 -13.71 9.95
C MET A 30 5.98 -12.21 9.67
N ILE A 31 5.25 -11.72 8.67
CA ILE A 31 5.04 -10.29 8.44
C ILE A 31 3.61 -9.96 8.84
N GLN A 32 3.44 -9.02 9.78
CA GLN A 32 2.16 -8.39 10.05
C GLN A 32 2.23 -6.94 9.59
N ALA A 33 1.52 -6.61 8.52
CA ALA A 33 1.53 -5.28 7.92
C ALA A 33 0.12 -4.76 7.63
N THR A 34 -0.03 -3.45 7.75
CA THR A 34 -1.20 -2.68 7.36
C THR A 34 -0.89 -1.95 6.07
N VAL A 35 -1.81 -2.00 5.11
CA VAL A 35 -1.74 -1.24 3.85
C VAL A 35 -2.80 -0.15 3.87
N LEU A 36 -2.38 1.11 3.74
CA LEU A 36 -3.28 2.23 3.46
C LEU A 36 -3.21 2.56 1.98
N LEU A 37 -4.37 2.72 1.35
CA LEU A 37 -4.50 3.01 -0.06
C LEU A 37 -5.34 4.27 -0.25
N SER A 38 -4.85 5.20 -1.07
CA SER A 38 -5.57 6.42 -1.44
C SER A 38 -5.43 6.67 -2.93
N SER A 39 -6.45 7.28 -3.53
CA SER A 39 -6.44 7.69 -4.92
C SER A 39 -7.00 9.09 -5.09
N SER A 40 -6.42 9.85 -6.02
CA SER A 40 -6.88 11.18 -6.40
C SER A 40 -8.15 11.17 -7.26
N THR A 41 -8.57 10.01 -7.76
CA THR A 41 -9.82 9.80 -8.51
C THR A 41 -10.70 8.75 -7.84
N ASP A 42 -12.01 8.84 -8.05
CA ASP A 42 -12.98 7.84 -7.60
C ASP A 42 -12.74 6.50 -8.35
N HIS A 43 -11.89 5.66 -7.79
CA HIS A 43 -11.70 4.28 -8.21
C HIS A 43 -12.62 3.41 -7.36
N LYS A 44 -13.64 2.81 -7.98
CA LYS A 44 -14.64 1.98 -7.29
C LYS A 44 -14.13 0.59 -6.91
N ASP A 45 -13.02 0.18 -7.51
CA ASP A 45 -12.59 -1.22 -7.50
C ASP A 45 -11.11 -1.33 -7.12
N PHE A 46 -10.82 -1.23 -5.82
CA PHE A 46 -9.54 -1.67 -5.30
C PHE A 46 -9.64 -3.13 -4.88
N TYR A 47 -8.87 -3.99 -5.53
CA TYR A 47 -8.77 -5.40 -5.18
C TYR A 47 -7.39 -5.69 -4.58
N ALA A 48 -7.39 -6.20 -3.35
CA ALA A 48 -6.20 -6.77 -2.73
C ALA A 48 -6.25 -8.30 -2.86
N ARG A 49 -5.12 -8.92 -3.24
CA ARG A 49 -4.96 -10.37 -3.24
C ARG A 49 -3.76 -10.72 -2.37
N GLN A 50 -3.96 -11.67 -1.46
CA GLN A 50 -2.92 -12.25 -0.60
C GLN A 50 -2.06 -13.24 -1.37
#